data_AF-A0A1M3PHK1-F1
#
_entry.id   AF-A0A1M3PHK1-F1
#
_cell.length_a   1.000
_cell.length_b   1.000
_cell.length_c   1.000
_cell.angle_alpha   90.00
_cell.angle_beta   90.00
_cell.angle_gamma   90.00
#
_symmetry.space_group_name_H-M   'P 1'
#
loop_
_entity.id
_entity.type
_entity.pdbx_description
1 polymer ?
#
loop_
_entity_poly.entity_id
_entity_poly.type
_entity_poly.pdbx_seq_one_letter_code
_entity_poly.pdbx_strand_id
1 'polypeptide(L)'
;MAVAPYVRPDDPPRTMWCLSVDSARVDVRDAALWRALDIDPADSAVPWQPQLAEGICPATWTVSDGARRAGADGLIYTARSDPRRWHLVLFRWNEFGGPVMKVAD
;
A
#
# COMPACT_ATOMS: atom_id res chain seq x y z
N MET A 1 7.15 -13.56 -7.56
CA MET A 1 5.81 -12.95 -7.35
C MET A 1 5.83 -12.14 -6.04
N ALA A 2 5.12 -11.00 -5.95
CA ALA A 2 5.16 -10.14 -4.76
C ALA A 2 4.78 -10.84 -3.46
N VAL A 3 3.89 -11.84 -3.53
CA VAL A 3 3.43 -12.56 -2.34
C VAL A 3 4.33 -13.73 -1.93
N ALA A 4 5.35 -14.07 -2.73
CA ALA A 4 6.19 -15.26 -2.50
C ALA A 4 6.83 -15.31 -1.09
N PRO A 5 7.32 -14.21 -0.49
CA PRO A 5 7.87 -14.23 0.87
C PRO A 5 6.85 -14.57 1.97
N TYR A 6 5.55 -14.55 1.66
CA TYR A 6 4.47 -14.79 2.61
C TYR A 6 3.78 -16.14 2.41
N VAL A 7 4.23 -16.95 1.44
CA VAL A 7 3.65 -18.27 1.17
C VAL A 7 4.22 -19.30 2.15
N ARG A 8 3.34 -20.11 2.74
CA ARG A 8 3.67 -21.25 3.61
C ARG A 8 3.31 -22.58 2.94
N PRO A 9 3.94 -23.71 3.33
CA PRO A 9 3.71 -25.02 2.71
C PRO A 9 2.24 -25.45 2.67
N ASP A 10 1.49 -25.13 3.72
CA ASP A 10 0.10 -25.57 3.89
C ASP A 10 -0.93 -24.48 3.54
N ASP A 11 -0.51 -23.41 2.85
CA ASP A 11 -1.46 -22.39 2.39
C ASP A 11 -2.44 -22.96 1.35
N PRO A 12 -3.72 -22.54 1.38
CA PRO A 12 -4.68 -22.93 0.35
C PRO A 12 -4.27 -22.41 -1.04
N PRO A 13 -4.82 -23.01 -2.13
CA PRO A 13 -4.60 -22.53 -3.49
C PRO A 13 -4.92 -21.03 -3.63
N ARG A 14 -4.11 -20.34 -4.43
CA ARG A 14 -4.20 -18.90 -4.65
C ARG A 14 -4.64 -18.61 -6.08
N THR A 15 -5.57 -17.68 -6.24
CA THR A 15 -6.03 -17.17 -7.54
C THR A 15 -5.50 -15.76 -7.78
N MET A 16 -5.16 -15.44 -9.03
CA MET A 16 -4.79 -14.09 -9.44
C MET A 16 -5.92 -13.49 -10.27
N TRP A 17 -6.31 -12.27 -9.93
CA TRP A 17 -7.37 -11.53 -10.61
C TRP A 17 -6.80 -10.23 -11.16
N CYS A 18 -7.18 -9.89 -12.39
CA CYS A 18 -6.97 -8.55 -12.91
C CYS A 18 -8.06 -7.64 -12.33
N LEU A 19 -7.69 -6.48 -11.81
CA LEU A 19 -8.61 -5.53 -11.19
C LEU A 19 -8.50 -4.19 -11.90
N SER A 20 -9.64 -3.55 -12.16
CA SER A 20 -9.71 -2.15 -12.56
C SER A 20 -10.07 -1.28 -11.37
N VAL A 21 -9.41 -0.12 -11.24
CA VAL A 21 -9.66 0.89 -10.21
C VAL A 21 -9.75 2.25 -10.89
N ASP A 22 -10.85 2.97 -10.68
CA ASP A 22 -11.23 4.14 -11.49
C ASP A 22 -10.48 5.43 -11.16
N SER A 23 -10.20 5.67 -9.88
CA SER A 23 -9.62 6.91 -9.37
C SER A 23 -8.27 6.61 -8.72
N ALA A 24 -7.30 7.43 -9.08
CA ALA A 24 -5.95 7.32 -8.56
C ALA A 24 -5.87 7.86 -7.12
N ARG A 25 -5.01 7.24 -6.34
CA ARG A 25 -4.79 7.55 -4.94
C ARG A 25 -3.56 8.42 -4.77
N VAL A 26 -3.31 8.79 -3.53
CA VAL A 26 -2.10 9.46 -3.09
C VAL A 26 -0.88 8.62 -3.53
N ASP A 27 -0.13 9.15 -4.49
CA ASP A 27 1.08 8.51 -4.98
C ASP A 27 2.24 8.92 -4.10
N VAL A 28 2.65 8.00 -3.23
CA VAL A 28 3.76 8.23 -2.31
C VAL A 28 5.11 8.19 -3.05
N ARG A 29 5.16 8.32 -4.37
CA ARG A 29 6.40 8.59 -5.11
C ARG A 29 6.56 10.07 -5.41
N ASP A 30 5.53 10.88 -5.16
CA ASP A 30 5.57 12.33 -5.35
C ASP A 30 6.23 13.04 -4.16
N ALA A 31 7.44 13.55 -4.38
CA ALA A 31 8.23 14.32 -3.40
C ALA A 31 7.48 15.53 -2.81
N ALA A 32 6.55 16.15 -3.53
CA ALA A 32 5.80 17.31 -3.03
C ALA A 32 4.76 16.90 -1.99
N LEU A 33 4.08 15.78 -2.23
CA LEU A 33 3.08 15.22 -1.34
C LEU A 33 3.69 14.82 0.01
N TRP A 34 4.88 14.20 0.01
CA TRP A 34 5.58 13.82 1.23
C TRP A 34 5.82 15.00 2.18
N ARG A 35 6.28 16.12 1.61
CA ARG A 35 6.50 17.36 2.38
C ARG A 35 5.20 17.94 2.92
N ALA A 36 4.12 17.86 2.16
CA ALA A 36 2.81 18.38 2.58
C ALA A 36 2.18 17.55 3.71
N LEU A 37 2.54 16.26 3.82
CA LEU A 37 1.99 15.35 4.82
C LEU A 37 2.89 15.16 6.05
N ASP A 38 4.09 15.76 6.06
CA ASP A 38 5.13 15.55 7.08
C ASP A 38 5.45 14.07 7.29
N ILE A 39 5.58 13.33 6.17
CA ILE A 39 5.92 11.91 6.18
C ILE A 39 7.26 11.71 5.47
N ASP A 40 8.18 10.97 6.08
CA ASP A 40 9.44 10.59 5.44
C ASP A 40 9.19 9.51 4.36
N PRO A 41 9.56 9.76 3.09
CA PRO A 41 9.45 8.76 2.04
C PRO A 41 10.15 7.43 2.36
N ALA A 42 11.26 7.48 3.12
CA ALA A 42 12.04 6.31 3.49
C ALA A 42 11.22 5.34 4.36
N ASP A 43 10.27 5.84 5.16
CA ASP A 43 9.42 5.03 6.04
C ASP A 43 8.57 4.03 5.25
N SER A 44 8.17 4.38 4.03
CA SER A 44 7.41 3.48 3.14
C SER A 44 8.21 2.27 2.65
N ALA A 45 9.54 2.33 2.72
CA ALA A 45 10.44 1.27 2.30
C ALA A 45 10.91 0.37 3.45
N VAL A 46 10.64 0.73 4.71
CA VAL A 46 11.10 -0.04 5.87
C VAL A 46 10.31 -1.35 6.02
N PRO A 47 10.98 -2.51 6.15
CA PRO A 47 10.29 -3.76 6.47
C PRO A 47 9.56 -3.72 7.81
N TRP A 48 8.25 -3.98 7.78
CA TRP A 48 7.40 -3.92 8.96
C TRP A 48 7.58 -5.12 9.91
N GLN A 49 7.93 -6.31 9.40
CA GLN A 49 7.99 -7.53 10.21
C GLN A 49 9.05 -7.48 11.32
N PRO A 50 10.29 -7.02 11.07
CA PRO A 50 11.28 -6.85 12.13
C PRO A 50 10.85 -5.84 13.20
N GLN A 51 10.31 -4.68 12.79
CA GLN A 51 9.83 -3.65 13.73
C GLN A 51 8.72 -4.20 14.63
N LEU A 52 7.77 -4.94 14.04
CA LEU A 52 6.69 -5.56 14.80
C LEU A 52 7.21 -6.62 15.78
N ALA A 53 8.21 -7.41 15.39
CA ALA A 53 8.83 -8.42 16.26
C ALA A 53 9.57 -7.79 17.46
N GLU A 54 10.07 -6.56 17.30
CA GLU A 54 10.70 -5.75 18.35
C GLU A 54 9.69 -4.96 19.20
N GLY A 55 8.38 -5.09 18.93
CA GLY A 55 7.34 -4.33 19.63
C GLY A 55 7.25 -2.86 19.23
N ILE A 56 7.87 -2.48 18.11
CA ILE A 56 7.89 -1.12 17.55
C ILE A 56 6.74 -0.97 16.55
N CYS A 57 6.07 0.19 16.58
CA CYS A 57 5.09 0.53 15.54
C CYS A 57 5.78 0.63 14.17
N PRO A 58 5.39 -0.18 13.17
CA PRO A 58 6.01 -0.12 11.85
C PRO A 58 5.92 1.25 11.19
N ALA A 59 7.03 1.71 10.61
CA ALA A 59 7.10 3.03 9.98
C ALA A 59 6.11 3.16 8.80
N THR A 60 5.93 2.07 8.05
CA THR A 60 4.94 1.98 6.96
C THR A 60 3.49 2.19 7.42
N TRP A 61 3.18 1.96 8.70
CA TRP A 61 1.86 2.24 9.25
C TRP A 61 1.67 3.73 9.52
N THR A 62 2.69 4.43 10.02
CA THR A 62 2.66 5.90 10.16
C THR A 62 2.38 6.58 8.82
N VAL A 63 2.98 6.09 7.73
CA VAL A 63 2.68 6.56 6.36
C VAL A 63 1.21 6.36 6.01
N SER A 64 0.68 5.16 6.24
CA SER A 64 -0.72 4.83 5.96
C SER A 64 -1.68 5.68 6.80
N ASP A 65 -1.36 5.91 8.07
CA ASP A 65 -2.16 6.73 8.98
C ASP A 65 -2.15 8.20 8.58
N GLY A 66 -0.99 8.73 8.18
CA GLY A 66 -0.88 10.10 7.65
C GLY A 66 -1.72 10.30 6.40
N ALA A 67 -1.68 9.36 5.47
CA ALA A 67 -2.54 9.39 4.28
C ALA A 67 -4.02 9.35 4.62
N ARG A 68 -4.45 8.48 5.55
CA ARG A 68 -5.86 8.44 6.00
C ARG A 68 -6.28 9.76 6.64
N ARG A 69 -5.44 10.36 7.49
CA ARG A 69 -5.73 11.67 8.10
C ARG A 69 -5.87 12.79 7.07
N ALA A 70 -5.15 12.69 5.95
CA ALA A 70 -5.26 13.62 4.83
C ALA A 70 -6.47 13.37 3.92
N GLY A 71 -7.34 12.40 4.24
CA GLY A 71 -8.52 12.06 3.45
C GLY A 71 -8.24 11.19 2.23
N ALA A 72 -7.06 10.56 2.15
CA ALA A 72 -6.75 9.64 1.07
C ALA A 72 -7.55 8.34 1.20
N ASP A 73 -8.03 7.80 0.07
CA ASP A 73 -8.71 6.50 0.04
C ASP A 73 -7.75 5.32 -0.08
N GLY A 74 -6.46 5.59 -0.25
CA GLY A 74 -5.44 4.60 -0.52
C GLY A 74 -4.09 5.22 -0.83
N LEU A 75 -3.13 4.36 -1.16
CA LEU A 75 -1.76 4.74 -1.43
C LEU A 75 -1.16 3.89 -2.57
N ILE A 76 -0.35 4.52 -3.40
CA ILE A 76 0.57 3.83 -4.31
C ILE A 76 1.97 3.91 -3.73
N TYR A 77 2.62 2.76 -3.49
CA TYR A 77 4.01 2.69 -3.03
C TYR A 77 4.87 1.83 -3.95
N THR A 78 6.15 2.15 -4.02
CA THR A 78 7.14 1.40 -4.79
C THR A 78 7.37 0.01 -4.18
N ALA A 79 7.43 -1.02 -5.03
CA ALA A 79 7.76 -2.35 -4.57
C ALA A 79 9.23 -2.41 -4.14
N ARG A 80 9.46 -2.76 -2.86
CA ARG A 80 10.81 -2.85 -2.27
C ARG A 80 11.76 -3.77 -3.06
N SER A 81 11.23 -4.80 -3.71
CA SER A 81 12.01 -5.76 -4.51
C SER A 81 12.37 -5.30 -5.92
N ASP A 82 11.69 -4.28 -6.47
CA ASP A 82 11.95 -3.77 -7.83
C ASP A 82 11.30 -2.38 -7.98
N PRO A 83 12.09 -1.31 -8.17
CA PRO A 83 11.56 0.06 -8.19
C PRO A 83 10.65 0.37 -9.39
N ARG A 84 10.63 -0.48 -10.42
CA ARG A 84 9.71 -0.34 -11.56
C ARG A 84 8.31 -0.86 -11.25
N ARG A 85 8.18 -1.67 -10.20
CA ARG A 85 6.91 -2.21 -9.73
C ARG A 85 6.39 -1.36 -8.59
N TRP A 86 5.08 -1.37 -8.44
CA TRP A 86 4.39 -0.65 -7.39
C TRP A 86 3.23 -1.51 -6.87
N HIS A 87 2.73 -1.11 -5.72
CA HIS A 87 1.60 -1.71 -5.05
C HIS A 87 0.57 -0.63 -4.77
N LEU A 88 -0.70 -1.03 -4.81
CA LEU A 88 -1.82 -0.22 -4.40
C LEU A 88 -2.37 -0.77 -3.09
N VAL A 89 -2.60 0.10 -2.12
CA VAL A 89 -3.42 -0.18 -0.94
C VAL A 89 -4.65 0.71 -1.01
N LEU A 90 -5.83 0.14 -0.75
CA LEU A 90 -7.08 0.86 -0.59
C LEU A 90 -7.52 0.74 0.87
N PHE A 91 -7.87 1.87 1.49
CA PHE A 91 -8.39 1.92 2.86
C PHE A 91 -9.92 1.78 2.90
N ARG A 92 -10.58 2.23 1.83
CA ARG A 92 -12.00 2.03 1.54
C ARG A 92 -12.17 1.85 0.04
N TRP A 93 -13.19 1.13 -0.42
CA TRP A 93 -13.54 0.96 -1.82
C TRP A 93 -14.99 0.48 -1.96
N ASN A 94 -15.62 0.74 -3.10
CA ASN A 94 -17.01 0.40 -3.40
C ASN A 94 -18.04 0.96 -2.39
N GLU A 95 -17.63 1.99 -1.66
CA GLU A 95 -18.47 2.80 -0.78
C GLU A 95 -18.81 4.13 -1.48
N PHE A 96 -19.88 4.78 -1.03
CA PHE A 96 -20.30 6.06 -1.59
C PHE A 96 -19.16 7.10 -1.55
N GLY A 97 -18.86 7.69 -2.72
CA GLY A 97 -17.78 8.67 -2.86
C GLY A 97 -16.36 8.11 -2.71
N GLY A 98 -16.18 6.78 -2.75
CA GLY A 98 -14.87 6.12 -2.75
C GLY A 98 -14.49 5.55 -4.12
N PRO A 99 -13.31 4.89 -4.22
CA PRO A 99 -12.92 4.13 -5.41
C PRO A 99 -13.99 3.17 -5.86
N VAL A 100 -14.11 3.00 -7.17
CA VAL A 100 -14.74 1.80 -7.72
C VAL A 100 -13.65 0.80 -8.09
N MET A 101 -13.74 -0.40 -7.51
CA MET A 101 -12.90 -1.55 -7.82
C MET A 101 -13.76 -2.66 -8.41
N LYS A 102 -13.35 -3.16 -9.58
CA LYS A 102 -14.00 -4.27 -10.28
C LYS A 102 -12.96 -5.28 -10.75
N VAL A 103 -13.39 -6.53 -10.92
CA VAL A 103 -12.62 -7.48 -11.73
C VAL A 103 -12.60 -6.95 -13.16
N ALA A 104 -11.43 -6.91 -13.77
CA ALA A 104 -11.29 -6.51 -15.16
C ALA A 104 -11.80 -7.65 -16.07
N ASP A 105 -12.48 -7.26 -17.14
CA ASP A 105 -12.97 -8.18 -18.18
C ASP A 105 -11.81 -8.82 -18.97
#